data_AF-A0A1P8MYX4-F1
#
_entry.id   AF-A0A1P8MYX4-F1
#
_cell.length_a   1.000
_cell.length_b   1.000
_cell.length_c   1.000
_cell.angle_alpha   90.00
_cell.angle_beta   90.00
_cell.angle_gamma   90.00
#
_symmetry.space_group_name_H-M   'P 1'
#
loop_
_entity.id
_entity.type
_entity.pdbx_description
1 polymer ?
#
loop_
_entity_poly.entity_id
_entity_poly.type
_entity_poly.pdbx_seq_one_letter_code
_entity_poly.pdbx_strand_id
1 'polypeptide(L)'
;MKELDMLKQLADLKHRHSELALTKLRNRESALRAELKRLQSLAHDTHCLPASDANLRAIGGDIIWLKWLAKNQRSLSIELAQVLAQKESLMAAFRMATGKKAVTEELMAQEALKMKADDRKKRLEQAIDLAQLQQQPRNQ
;
A
#
# COMPACT_ATOMS: atom_id res chain seq x y z
N MET A 1 -10.23 -7.14 26.56
CA MET A 1 -8.80 -7.01 26.17
C MET A 1 -8.39 -7.99 25.06
N LYS A 2 -8.58 -9.31 25.21
CA LYS A 2 -8.19 -10.32 24.19
C LYS A 2 -8.89 -10.14 22.83
N GLU A 3 -10.16 -9.76 22.82
CA GLU A 3 -10.92 -9.58 21.57
C GLU A 3 -10.45 -8.37 20.75
N LEU A 4 -10.17 -7.24 21.41
CA LEU A 4 -9.68 -6.03 20.75
C LEU A 4 -8.27 -6.25 20.16
N ASP A 5 -7.44 -7.00 20.89
CA ASP A 5 -6.09 -7.38 20.44
C ASP A 5 -6.13 -8.34 19.24
N MET A 6 -7.00 -9.36 19.26
CA MET A 6 -7.25 -10.21 18.08
C MET A 6 -7.73 -9.40 16.88
N LEU A 7 -8.60 -8.42 17.11
CA LEU A 7 -9.18 -7.61 16.05
C LEU A 7 -8.12 -6.68 15.42
N LYS A 8 -7.20 -6.14 16.21
CA LYS A 8 -6.01 -5.43 15.72
C LYS A 8 -5.11 -6.36 14.91
N GLN A 9 -4.77 -7.54 15.44
CA GLN A 9 -3.91 -8.49 14.73
C GLN A 9 -4.51 -8.87 13.37
N LEU A 10 -5.82 -9.11 13.31
CA LEU A 10 -6.52 -9.39 12.06
C LEU A 10 -6.49 -8.20 11.09
N ALA A 11 -6.69 -6.98 11.59
CA ALA A 11 -6.63 -5.78 10.78
C ALA A 11 -5.23 -5.55 10.20
N ASP A 12 -4.19 -5.74 11.02
CA ASP A 12 -2.78 -5.67 10.60
C ASP A 12 -2.45 -6.70 9.52
N LEU A 13 -2.88 -7.94 9.69
CA LEU A 13 -2.68 -9.01 8.70
C LEU A 13 -3.37 -8.68 7.37
N LYS A 14 -4.62 -8.20 7.41
CA LYS A 14 -5.33 -7.80 6.19
C LYS A 14 -4.66 -6.62 5.49
N HIS A 15 -4.20 -5.62 6.25
CA HIS A 15 -3.47 -4.48 5.71
C HIS A 15 -2.18 -4.94 5.02
N ARG A 16 -1.33 -5.72 5.69
CA ARG A 16 -0.09 -6.27 5.10
C ARG A 16 -0.36 -7.10 3.84
N HIS A 17 -1.39 -7.94 3.86
CA HIS A 17 -1.77 -8.72 2.68
C HIS A 17 -2.13 -7.82 1.49
N SER A 18 -2.94 -6.79 1.71
CA SER A 18 -3.31 -5.83 0.67
C SER A 18 -2.14 -5.00 0.16
N GLU A 19 -1.20 -4.65 1.04
CA GLU A 19 0.03 -3.94 0.70
C GLU A 19 0.96 -4.77 -0.18
N LEU A 20 1.15 -6.05 0.15
CA LEU A 20 1.95 -6.99 -0.66
C LEU A 20 1.34 -7.18 -2.05
N ALA A 21 0.01 -7.30 -2.14
CA ALA A 21 -0.68 -7.43 -3.42
C ALA A 21 -0.48 -6.19 -4.30
N LEU A 22 -0.63 -4.98 -3.73
CA LEU A 22 -0.39 -3.73 -4.45
C LEU A 22 1.08 -3.56 -4.87
N THR A 23 2.02 -3.97 -4.02
CA THR A 23 3.46 -3.86 -4.31
C THR A 23 3.84 -4.73 -5.51
N LYS A 24 3.35 -5.98 -5.55
CA LYS A 24 3.56 -6.87 -6.71
C LYS A 24 3.05 -6.23 -8.00
N LEU A 25 1.87 -5.63 -7.94
CA LEU A 25 1.25 -5.01 -9.10
C LEU A 25 1.98 -3.74 -9.55
N ARG A 26 2.42 -2.90 -8.59
CA ARG A 26 3.25 -1.72 -8.86
C ARG A 26 4.57 -2.09 -9.53
N ASN A 27 5.20 -3.20 -9.12
CA ASN A 27 6.42 -3.69 -9.74
C ASN A 27 6.15 -4.12 -11.20
N ARG A 28 5.03 -4.80 -11.46
CA ARG A 28 4.63 -5.17 -12.82
C ARG A 28 4.35 -3.94 -13.69
N GLU A 29 3.62 -2.96 -13.16
CA GLU A 29 3.37 -1.67 -13.82
C GLU A 29 4.69 -0.97 -14.20
N SER A 30 5.63 -0.89 -13.25
CA SER A 30 6.94 -0.28 -13.47
C SER A 30 7.73 -1.00 -14.56
N ALA A 31 7.73 -2.33 -14.56
CA ALA A 31 8.41 -3.13 -15.58
C ALA A 31 7.79 -2.90 -16.99
N LEU A 32 6.47 -2.88 -17.10
CA LEU A 32 5.78 -2.63 -18.37
C LEU A 32 6.06 -1.23 -18.92
N ARG A 33 6.07 -0.22 -18.05
CA ARG A 33 6.43 1.16 -18.43
C ARG A 33 7.87 1.28 -18.88
N ALA A 34 8.80 0.59 -18.20
CA ALA A 34 10.19 0.55 -18.60
C ALA A 34 10.36 -0.10 -19.98
N GLU A 35 9.67 -1.21 -20.25
CA GLU A 35 9.75 -1.88 -21.56
C GLU A 35 9.13 -1.03 -22.68
N LEU A 36 7.99 -0.38 -22.43
CA LEU A 36 7.41 0.58 -23.38
C LEU A 36 8.36 1.73 -23.69
N LYS A 37 9.01 2.29 -22.66
CA LYS A 37 10.01 3.36 -22.85
C LYS A 37 11.21 2.84 -23.66
N ARG A 38 11.67 1.62 -23.41
CA ARG A 38 12.76 0.98 -24.16
C ARG A 38 12.40 0.83 -25.64
N LEU A 39 11.20 0.36 -25.95
CA LEU A 39 10.72 0.24 -27.34
C LEU A 39 10.61 1.61 -28.02
N GLN A 40 10.16 2.64 -27.30
CA GLN A 40 10.09 4.01 -27.82
C GLN A 40 11.48 4.57 -28.12
N SER A 41 12.46 4.34 -27.25
CA SER A 41 13.87 4.71 -27.52
C SER A 41 14.42 4.00 -28.75
N LEU A 42 14.23 2.69 -28.86
CA LEU A 42 14.66 1.92 -30.04
C LEU A 42 14.03 2.46 -31.33
N ALA A 43 12.75 2.83 -31.28
CA ALA A 43 12.07 3.43 -32.41
C ALA A 43 12.68 4.78 -32.80
N HIS A 44 12.91 5.64 -31.80
CA HIS A 44 13.51 6.95 -32.00
C HIS A 44 14.94 6.89 -32.55
N ASP A 45 15.79 6.06 -31.95
CA ASP A 45 17.19 5.88 -32.38
C ASP A 45 17.25 5.43 -33.84
N THR A 46 16.36 4.50 -34.23
CA THR A 46 16.24 4.04 -35.61
C THR A 46 15.86 5.18 -36.55
N HIS A 47 14.93 6.07 -36.17
CA HIS A 47 14.51 7.20 -36.99
C HIS A 47 15.56 8.33 -37.10
N CYS A 48 16.46 8.46 -36.13
CA CYS A 48 17.47 9.53 -36.09
C CYS A 48 18.79 9.22 -36.82
N LEU A 49 18.99 8.01 -37.36
CA LEU A 49 20.19 7.67 -38.14
C LEU A 49 20.26 8.46 -39.48
N PRO A 50 21.45 8.91 -39.89
CA PRO A 50 21.65 9.74 -41.09
C PRO A 50 21.26 9.06 -42.41
N ALA A 51 20.91 9.89 -43.40
CA ALA A 51 20.40 9.46 -44.70
C ALA A 51 21.36 8.60 -45.54
N SER A 52 22.67 8.62 -45.26
CA SER A 52 23.64 7.73 -45.92
C SER A 52 23.37 6.26 -45.63
N ASP A 53 22.81 5.95 -44.44
CA ASP A 53 22.43 4.61 -44.01
C ASP A 53 20.94 4.31 -44.29
N ALA A 54 20.17 5.31 -44.73
CA ALA A 54 18.75 5.16 -45.06
C ALA A 54 18.52 4.38 -46.37
N ASN A 55 19.48 4.42 -47.32
CA ASN A 55 19.41 3.63 -48.55
C ASN A 55 19.53 2.12 -48.29
N LEU A 56 20.13 1.69 -47.17
CA LEU A 56 20.16 0.29 -46.71
C LEU A 56 18.83 -0.19 -46.12
N ARG A 57 17.92 0.72 -45.73
CA ARG A 57 16.59 0.42 -45.17
C ARG A 57 15.51 0.18 -46.23
N ALA A 58 15.77 0.51 -47.49
CA ALA A 58 14.75 0.71 -48.50
C ALA A 58 14.05 -0.56 -49.05
N ILE A 59 14.31 -1.78 -48.57
CA ILE A 59 13.68 -2.98 -49.15
C ILE A 59 13.23 -3.97 -48.05
N GLY A 60 11.94 -3.96 -47.73
CA GLY A 60 11.20 -5.02 -47.01
C GLY A 60 11.43 -5.18 -45.51
N GLY A 61 12.65 -4.98 -45.01
CA GLY A 61 13.01 -5.15 -43.59
C GLY A 61 12.31 -4.16 -42.64
N ASP A 62 12.12 -2.92 -43.08
CA ASP A 62 11.55 -1.85 -42.25
C ASP A 62 10.06 -2.07 -41.97
N ILE A 63 9.29 -2.60 -42.94
CA ILE A 63 7.85 -2.89 -42.75
C ILE A 63 7.65 -4.02 -41.72
N ILE A 64 8.48 -5.07 -41.78
CA ILE A 64 8.42 -6.18 -40.82
C ILE A 64 8.79 -5.68 -39.41
N TRP A 65 9.84 -4.86 -39.31
CA TRP A 65 10.27 -4.27 -38.04
C TRP A 65 9.21 -3.31 -37.46
N LEU A 66 8.63 -2.42 -38.26
CA LEU A 66 7.53 -1.53 -37.84
C LEU A 66 6.29 -2.31 -37.39
N LYS A 67 5.94 -3.38 -38.11
CA LYS A 67 4.83 -4.25 -37.71
C LYS A 67 5.11 -4.96 -36.39
N TRP A 68 6.34 -5.44 -36.19
CA TRP A 68 6.78 -6.01 -34.92
C TRP A 68 6.70 -4.97 -33.80
N LEU A 69 7.22 -3.77 -34.01
CA LEU A 69 7.19 -2.68 -33.03
C LEU A 69 5.74 -2.32 -32.63
N ALA A 70 4.86 -2.10 -33.60
CA ALA A 70 3.46 -1.79 -33.35
C ALA A 70 2.72 -2.93 -32.62
N LYS A 71 3.01 -4.19 -32.97
CA LYS A 71 2.44 -5.36 -32.27
C LYS A 71 2.90 -5.43 -30.82
N ASN A 72 4.19 -5.25 -30.55
CA ASN A 72 4.74 -5.29 -29.20
C ASN A 72 4.23 -4.14 -28.34
N GLN A 73 4.22 -2.91 -28.89
CA GLN A 73 3.67 -1.75 -28.20
C GLN A 73 2.20 -1.99 -27.84
N ARG A 74 1.37 -2.45 -28.78
CA ARG A 74 -0.03 -2.77 -28.51
C ARG A 74 -0.18 -3.84 -27.42
N SER A 75 0.61 -4.91 -27.49
CA SER A 75 0.57 -5.98 -26.48
C SER A 75 0.89 -5.45 -25.09
N LEU A 76 1.97 -4.66 -24.95
CA LEU A 76 2.38 -4.08 -23.67
C LEU A 76 1.37 -3.04 -23.16
N SER A 77 0.76 -2.25 -24.06
CA SER A 77 -0.28 -1.29 -23.69
C SER A 77 -1.55 -1.97 -23.18
N ILE A 78 -1.97 -3.08 -23.80
CA ILE A 78 -3.10 -3.88 -23.32
C ILE A 78 -2.79 -4.46 -21.95
N GLU A 79 -1.59 -5.01 -21.77
CA GLU A 79 -1.18 -5.57 -20.49
C GLU A 79 -1.12 -4.49 -19.40
N LEU A 80 -0.58 -3.31 -19.71
CA LEU A 80 -0.57 -2.17 -18.80
C LEU A 80 -1.99 -1.75 -18.42
N ALA A 81 -2.92 -1.70 -19.38
CA ALA A 81 -4.32 -1.39 -19.10
C ALA A 81 -4.97 -2.42 -18.17
N GLN A 82 -4.69 -3.71 -18.36
CA GLN A 82 -5.17 -4.77 -17.47
C GLN A 82 -4.59 -4.62 -16.05
N VAL A 83 -3.30 -4.33 -15.93
CA VAL A 83 -2.64 -4.08 -14.63
C VAL A 83 -3.25 -2.86 -13.94
N LEU A 84 -3.53 -1.78 -14.67
CA LEU A 84 -4.18 -0.60 -14.11
C LEU A 84 -5.61 -0.88 -13.65
N ALA A 85 -6.39 -1.65 -14.42
CA ALA A 85 -7.73 -2.07 -14.02
C ALA A 85 -7.70 -2.94 -12.74
N GLN A 86 -6.77 -3.89 -12.66
CA GLN A 86 -6.56 -4.69 -11.44
C GLN A 86 -6.15 -3.81 -10.26
N LYS A 87 -5.30 -2.80 -10.49
CA LYS A 87 -4.84 -1.87 -9.45
C LYS A 87 -6.00 -1.12 -8.83
N GLU A 88 -6.93 -0.63 -9.64
CA GLU A 88 -8.10 0.08 -9.18
C GLU A 88 -8.97 -0.79 -8.26
N SER A 89 -9.19 -2.06 -8.64
CA SER A 89 -9.94 -3.01 -7.82
C SER A 89 -9.28 -3.29 -6.47
N LEU A 90 -7.95 -3.43 -6.44
CA LEU A 90 -7.19 -3.69 -5.21
C LEU A 90 -7.06 -2.44 -4.33
N MET A 91 -7.06 -1.24 -4.92
CA MET A 91 -7.01 0.02 -4.16
C MET A 91 -8.22 0.18 -3.25
N ALA A 92 -9.41 -0.23 -3.68
CA ALA A 92 -10.60 -0.21 -2.82
C ALA A 92 -10.42 -1.09 -1.58
N ALA A 93 -9.94 -2.33 -1.77
CA ALA A 93 -9.68 -3.26 -0.66
C ALA A 93 -8.58 -2.74 0.29
N PHE A 94 -7.51 -2.16 -0.26
CA PHE A 94 -6.43 -1.55 0.53
C PHE A 94 -6.93 -0.37 1.36
N ARG A 95 -7.74 0.53 0.79
CA ARG A 95 -8.34 1.67 1.54
C ARG A 95 -9.18 1.17 2.70
N MET A 96 -9.99 0.14 2.50
CA MET A 96 -10.79 -0.46 3.57
C MET A 96 -9.92 -1.11 4.66
N ALA A 97 -8.87 -1.85 4.27
CA ALA A 97 -7.97 -2.49 5.23
C ALA A 97 -7.21 -1.47 6.08
N THR A 98 -6.71 -0.40 5.45
CA THR A 98 -6.04 0.72 6.12
C THR A 98 -6.98 1.47 7.06
N GLY A 99 -8.21 1.75 6.62
CA GLY A 99 -9.22 2.37 7.46
C GLY A 99 -9.55 1.51 8.69
N LYS A 100 -9.74 0.20 8.51
CA LYS A 100 -9.95 -0.74 9.62
C LYS A 100 -8.79 -0.74 10.58
N LYS A 101 -7.55 -0.84 10.09
CA LYS A 101 -6.34 -0.77 10.93
C LYS A 101 -6.31 0.50 11.77
N ALA A 102 -6.51 1.67 11.15
CA ALA A 102 -6.49 2.96 11.85
C ALA A 102 -7.57 3.04 12.94
N VAL A 103 -8.81 2.61 12.66
CA VAL A 103 -9.89 2.59 13.66
C VAL A 103 -9.55 1.65 14.82
N THR A 104 -8.97 0.48 14.55
CA THR A 104 -8.62 -0.47 15.61
C THR A 104 -7.48 0.01 16.49
N GLU A 105 -6.49 0.70 15.92
CA GLU A 105 -5.42 1.35 16.66
C GLU A 105 -5.95 2.46 17.56
N GLU A 106 -6.87 3.28 17.04
CA GLU A 106 -7.52 4.35 17.80
C GLU A 106 -8.35 3.80 18.97
N LEU A 107 -9.17 2.76 18.73
CA LEU A 107 -9.96 2.13 19.80
C LEU A 107 -9.07 1.53 20.89
N MET A 108 -7.93 0.91 20.53
CA MET A 108 -6.97 0.40 21.51
C MET A 108 -6.32 1.53 22.31
N ALA A 109 -6.00 2.66 21.68
CA ALA A 109 -5.44 3.81 22.37
C ALA A 109 -6.44 4.41 23.36
N GLN A 110 -7.69 4.60 22.95
CA GLN A 110 -8.77 5.09 23.81
C GLN A 110 -9.02 4.18 25.02
N GLU A 111 -9.04 2.86 24.80
CA GLU A 111 -9.24 1.90 25.88
C GLU A 111 -8.07 1.91 26.87
N ALA A 112 -6.83 1.99 26.38
CA ALA A 112 -5.65 2.11 27.24
C ALA A 112 -5.67 3.40 28.08
N LEU A 113 -6.18 4.50 27.52
CA LEU A 113 -6.36 5.76 28.26
C LEU A 113 -7.41 5.65 29.35
N LYS A 114 -8.55 5.00 29.05
CA LYS A 114 -9.62 4.72 30.03
C LYS A 114 -9.12 3.86 31.18
N MET A 115 -8.45 2.74 30.88
CA MET A 115 -7.88 1.87 31.90
C MET A 115 -6.91 2.62 32.82
N LYS A 116 -6.01 3.43 32.25
CA LYS A 116 -5.10 4.26 33.06
C LYS A 116 -5.85 5.28 33.91
N ALA A 117 -6.95 5.84 33.44
CA ALA A 117 -7.77 6.77 34.21
C ALA A 117 -8.47 6.08 35.38
N ASP A 118 -9.04 4.90 35.15
CA ASP A 118 -9.69 4.08 36.18
C ASP A 118 -8.70 3.64 37.24
N ASP A 119 -7.50 3.22 36.85
CA ASP A 119 -6.43 2.86 37.78
C ASP A 119 -5.98 4.05 38.64
N ARG A 120 -5.86 5.24 38.04
CA ARG A 120 -5.55 6.48 38.80
C ARG A 120 -6.65 6.79 39.80
N LYS A 121 -7.91 6.67 39.40
CA LYS A 121 -9.07 6.92 40.27
C LYS A 121 -9.09 5.97 41.46
N LYS A 122 -8.93 4.66 41.23
CA LYS A 122 -8.85 3.65 42.29
C LYS A 122 -7.71 3.92 43.28
N ARG A 123 -6.54 4.33 42.80
CA ARG A 123 -5.40 4.69 43.66
C ARG A 123 -5.67 5.92 44.52
N LEU A 124 -6.35 6.92 43.96
CA LEU A 124 -6.78 8.11 44.72
C LEU A 124 -7.78 7.75 45.81
N GLU A 125 -8.79 6.93 45.49
CA GLU A 125 -9.77 6.43 46.47
C GLU A 125 -9.08 5.69 47.62
N GLN A 126 -8.17 4.75 47.30
CA GLN A 126 -7.40 4.02 48.31
C GLN A 126 -6.54 4.94 49.18
N ALA A 127 -5.93 5.98 48.60
CA ALA A 127 -5.13 6.94 49.36
C ALA A 127 -5.98 7.80 50.30
N ILE A 128 -7.20 8.17 49.88
CA ILE A 128 -8.16 8.90 50.69
C ILE A 128 -8.63 8.03 51.87
N ASP A 129 -9.00 6.77 51.61
CA ASP A 129 -9.45 5.83 52.64
C ASP A 129 -8.36 5.59 53.70
N LEU A 130 -7.10 5.43 53.28
CA LEU A 130 -5.96 5.29 54.18
C LEU A 130 -5.73 6.55 55.03
N ALA A 131 -5.88 7.74 54.45
CA ALA A 131 -5.75 8.99 55.19
C ALA A 131 -6.87 9.17 56.21
N GLN A 132 -8.10 8.76 55.89
CA GLN A 132 -9.24 8.81 56.81
C GLN A 132 -9.07 7.85 57.99
N LEU A 133 -8.53 6.65 57.76
CA LEU A 133 -8.20 5.69 58.82
C LEU A 133 -7.11 6.23 59.77
N GLN A 134 -6.16 7.03 59.28
CA GLN A 134 -5.14 7.68 60.10
C GLN A 134 -5.68 8.88 60.90
N GLN A 135 -6.78 9.49 60.46
CA GLN A 135 -7.40 10.65 61.11
C GLN A 135 -8.50 10.29 62.12
N GLN A 136 -8.99 9.04 62.18
CA GLN A 136 -9.83 8.61 63.29
C GLN A 136 -9.00 8.58 64.57
N PRO A 137 -9.26 9.48 65.55
CA PRO A 137 -8.56 9.43 66.82
C PRO A 137 -8.83 8.06 67.47
N ARG A 138 -7.79 7.47 68.06
CA ARG A 138 -7.92 6.37 69.01
C ARG A 138 -8.85 6.85 70.13
N ASN A 139 -10.16 6.64 69.96
CA ASN A 139 -11.11 6.84 71.03
C ASN A 139 -10.76 5.82 72.10
N GLN A 140 -10.37 6.36 73.26
CA GLN A 140 -10.07 5.68 74.51
C GLN A 140 -11.31 4.99 75.06
#